data_AF-A0A932K0W0-F1
#
_entry.id   AF-A0A932K0W0-F1
#
_cell.length_a   1.000
_cell.length_b   1.000
_cell.length_c   1.000
_cell.angle_alpha   90.00
_cell.angle_beta   90.00
_cell.angle_gamma   90.00
#
_symmetry.space_group_name_H-M   'P 1'
#
loop_
_entity.id
_entity.type
_entity.pdbx_description
1 polymer ?
#
loop_
_entity_poly.entity_id
_entity_poly.type
_entity_poly.pdbx_seq_one_letter_code
_entity_poly.pdbx_strand_id
1 'polypeptide(L)'
;MTPNSKQQNPAPQIKALDQELIDKLYKELTKELEELIKELNNSSKIGAFGAMATLSSKVSDIAGDLKKLQHLPSMLTNPFVMTDPRSILEDLSKKYSKKRKSKN
;
A
#
# COMPACT_ATOMS: atom_id res chain seq x y z
N MET A 1 -33.25 25.52 30.08
CA MET A 1 -32.25 25.76 29.02
C MET A 1 -30.92 25.23 29.51
N THR A 2 -30.46 24.09 28.97
CA THR A 2 -29.06 23.66 29.06
C THR A 2 -28.63 23.20 27.67
N PRO A 3 -27.44 23.61 27.20
CA PRO A 3 -27.06 23.48 25.81
C PRO A 3 -26.74 22.02 25.46
N ASN A 4 -27.27 21.62 24.31
CA ASN A 4 -27.09 20.34 23.66
C ASN A 4 -25.59 20.07 23.44
N SER A 5 -24.99 19.19 24.24
CA SER A 5 -23.67 18.62 23.97
C SER A 5 -23.76 17.69 22.77
N LYS A 6 -23.84 18.27 21.56
CA LYS A 6 -23.48 17.55 20.34
C LYS A 6 -21.99 17.26 20.44
N GLN A 7 -21.65 16.11 21.04
CA GLN A 7 -20.42 15.40 20.71
C GLN A 7 -20.46 15.11 19.21
N GLN A 8 -20.07 16.11 18.42
CA GLN A 8 -19.54 15.88 17.09
C GLN A 8 -18.26 15.09 17.34
N ASN A 9 -18.37 13.76 17.39
CA ASN A 9 -17.23 12.93 17.04
C ASN A 9 -16.72 13.50 15.71
N PRO A 10 -15.52 14.09 15.65
CA PRO A 10 -14.98 14.49 14.36
C PRO A 10 -14.97 13.18 13.56
N ALA A 11 -15.77 13.14 12.48
CA ALA A 11 -15.69 12.04 11.53
C ALA A 11 -14.19 11.85 11.28
N PRO A 12 -13.63 10.65 11.48
CA PRO A 12 -12.20 10.46 11.37
C PRO A 12 -11.75 10.90 9.98
N GLN A 13 -11.11 12.08 9.93
CA GLN A 13 -10.63 12.67 8.69
C GLN A 13 -9.26 12.08 8.42
N ILE A 14 -9.08 11.52 7.22
CA ILE A 14 -7.76 11.20 6.69
C ILE A 14 -7.00 12.52 6.63
N LYS A 15 -5.83 12.61 7.27
CA LYS A 15 -5.01 13.82 7.17
C LYS A 15 -4.53 13.97 5.73
N ALA A 16 -4.40 15.19 5.22
CA ALA A 16 -3.87 15.43 3.87
C ALA A 16 -2.52 14.72 3.63
N LEU A 17 -1.65 14.70 4.66
CA LEU A 17 -0.39 13.98 4.64
C LEU A 17 -0.55 12.45 4.49
N ASP A 18 -1.58 11.88 5.11
CA ASP A 18 -1.88 10.44 5.02
C ASP A 18 -2.34 10.09 3.59
N GLN A 19 -3.17 10.95 2.97
CA GLN A 19 -3.62 10.79 1.59
C GLN A 19 -2.46 10.92 0.57
N GLU A 20 -1.59 11.93 0.71
CA GLU A 20 -0.42 12.08 -0.16
C GLU A 20 0.51 10.86 -0.12
N LEU A 21 0.67 10.27 1.07
CA LEU A 21 1.53 9.11 1.26
C LEU A 21 0.91 7.84 0.69
N ILE A 22 -0.42 7.68 0.83
CA ILE A 22 -1.19 6.63 0.14
C ILE A 22 -1.04 6.77 -1.37
N ASP A 23 -1.26 7.95 -1.94
CA ASP A 23 -1.17 8.18 -3.39
C ASP A 23 0.23 7.90 -3.93
N LYS A 24 1.27 8.32 -3.18
CA LYS A 24 2.66 8.05 -3.53
C LYS A 24 2.96 6.55 -3.52
N LEU A 25 2.56 5.84 -2.46
CA LEU A 25 2.76 4.39 -2.35
C LEU A 25 2.01 3.64 -3.46
N TYR A 26 0.79 4.07 -3.78
CA TYR A 26 0.02 3.52 -4.88
C TYR A 26 0.78 3.60 -6.20
N LYS A 27 1.29 4.79 -6.51
CA LYS A 27 2.04 5.02 -7.74
C LYS A 27 3.32 4.19 -7.80
N GLU A 28 4.06 4.07 -6.70
CA GLU A 28 5.28 3.27 -6.65
C GLU A 28 5.00 1.77 -6.80
N LEU A 29 4.00 1.25 -6.08
CA LEU A 29 3.61 -0.15 -6.13
C LEU A 29 3.05 -0.56 -7.49
N THR A 30 2.18 0.26 -8.08
CA THR A 30 1.63 0.00 -9.42
C THR A 30 2.73 -0.02 -10.46
N LYS A 31 3.71 0.90 -10.38
CA LYS A 31 4.86 0.91 -11.28
C LYS A 31 5.73 -0.32 -11.12
N GLU A 32 6.04 -0.71 -9.88
CA GLU A 32 6.85 -1.90 -9.60
C GLU A 32 6.14 -3.19 -10.04
N LEU A 33 4.82 -3.27 -9.84
CA LEU A 33 4.00 -4.37 -10.34
C LEU A 33 4.05 -4.47 -11.87
N GLU A 34 3.95 -3.34 -12.57
CA GLU A 34 4.02 -3.29 -14.03
C GLU A 34 5.40 -3.76 -14.54
N GLU A 35 6.48 -3.33 -13.89
CA GLU A 35 7.85 -3.77 -14.20
C GLU A 35 8.01 -5.29 -13.98
N LEU A 36 7.52 -5.82 -12.85
CA LEU A 36 7.58 -7.26 -12.57
C LEU A 36 6.73 -8.10 -13.52
N ILE A 37 5.56 -7.61 -13.94
CA ILE A 37 4.72 -8.30 -14.94
C ILE A 37 5.44 -8.34 -16.30
N LYS A 38 6.12 -7.24 -16.69
CA LYS A 38 6.95 -7.22 -17.91
C LYS A 38 8.11 -8.20 -17.81
N GLU A 39 8.82 -8.23 -16.68
CA GLU A 39 9.90 -9.19 -16.43
C GLU A 39 9.40 -10.64 -16.42
N LEU A 40 8.23 -10.90 -15.84
CA LEU A 40 7.61 -12.22 -15.80
C LEU A 40 7.21 -12.69 -17.20
N ASN A 41 6.62 -11.81 -18.02
CA ASN A 41 6.29 -12.11 -19.41
C ASN A 41 7.54 -12.39 -20.24
N ASN A 42 8.62 -11.62 -20.03
CA ASN A 42 9.91 -11.89 -20.67
C ASN A 42 10.54 -13.21 -20.21
N SER A 43 10.51 -13.50 -18.91
CA SER A 43 11.04 -14.74 -18.33
C SER A 43 10.27 -15.97 -18.80
N SER A 44 8.95 -15.83 -18.97
CA SER A 44 8.06 -16.86 -19.53
C SER A 44 8.43 -17.20 -20.96
N LYS A 45 8.79 -16.21 -21.80
CA LYS A 45 9.25 -16.43 -23.18
C LYS A 45 10.60 -17.14 -23.28
N ILE A 46 11.45 -16.99 -22.27
CA ILE A 46 12.83 -17.53 -22.26
C ILE A 46 12.90 -18.90 -21.56
N GLY A 47 11.78 -19.41 -21.00
CA GLY A 47 11.75 -20.71 -20.32
C GLY A 47 12.47 -20.72 -18.96
N ALA A 48 12.65 -19.54 -18.34
CA ALA A 48 13.34 -19.39 -17.05
C ALA A 48 12.40 -19.70 -15.87
N PHE A 49 11.94 -20.94 -15.74
CA PHE A 49 10.93 -21.37 -14.74
C PHE A 49 11.29 -21.01 -13.29
N GLY A 50 12.58 -21.08 -12.92
CA GLY A 50 13.05 -20.68 -11.59
C GLY A 50 12.86 -19.19 -11.30
N ALA A 51 13.21 -18.34 -12.27
CA ALA A 51 12.98 -16.89 -12.18
C ALA A 51 11.49 -16.55 -12.18
N MET A 52 10.68 -17.30 -12.94
CA MET A 52 9.24 -17.11 -13.02
C MET A 52 8.52 -17.37 -11.70
N ALA A 53 8.94 -18.37 -10.91
CA ALA A 53 8.41 -18.61 -9.57
C ALA A 53 8.74 -17.47 -8.60
N THR A 54 9.98 -16.98 -8.61
CA THR A 54 10.40 -15.83 -7.79
C THR A 54 9.65 -14.54 -8.17
N LEU A 55 9.48 -14.28 -9.47
CA LEU A 55 8.73 -13.12 -9.96
C LEU A 55 7.24 -13.23 -9.62
N SER A 56 6.63 -14.41 -9.75
CA SER A 56 5.24 -14.67 -9.36
C SER A 56 5.00 -14.41 -7.86
N SER A 57 5.94 -14.83 -7.01
CA SER A 57 5.87 -14.55 -5.57
C SER A 57 5.90 -13.04 -5.30
N LYS A 58 6.82 -12.31 -5.93
CA LYS A 58 6.94 -10.85 -5.77
C LYS A 58 5.69 -10.11 -6.27
N VAL A 59 5.12 -10.53 -7.40
CA VAL A 59 3.85 -10.01 -7.94
C VAL A 59 2.71 -10.22 -6.92
N SER A 60 2.63 -11.40 -6.33
CA SER A 60 1.62 -11.73 -5.32
C SER A 60 1.78 -10.88 -4.06
N ASP A 61 3.02 -10.68 -3.60
CA ASP A 61 3.33 -9.83 -2.45
C ASP A 61 2.90 -8.36 -2.68
N ILE A 62 3.25 -7.79 -3.85
CA ILE A 62 2.87 -6.41 -4.19
C ILE A 62 1.36 -6.28 -4.37
N ALA A 63 0.69 -7.26 -4.98
CA ALA A 63 -0.76 -7.26 -5.11
C ALA A 63 -1.46 -7.31 -3.74
N GLY A 64 -0.91 -8.08 -2.79
CA GLY A 64 -1.38 -8.11 -1.40
C GLY A 64 -1.23 -6.75 -0.71
N ASP A 65 -0.09 -6.08 -0.90
CA ASP A 65 0.17 -4.76 -0.31
C ASP A 65 -0.67 -3.64 -0.95
N LEU A 66 -0.92 -3.70 -2.26
CA LEU A 66 -1.85 -2.81 -2.95
C LEU A 66 -3.29 -2.94 -2.43
N LYS A 67 -3.75 -4.15 -2.14
CA LYS A 67 -5.06 -4.36 -1.52
C LYS A 67 -5.13 -3.71 -0.13
N LYS A 68 -4.10 -3.88 0.70
CA LYS A 68 -4.05 -3.19 2.01
C LYS A 68 -4.12 -1.68 1.84
N LEU A 69 -3.37 -1.14 0.89
CA LEU A 69 -3.36 0.28 0.55
C LEU A 69 -4.73 0.78 0.06
N GLN A 70 -5.51 -0.07 -0.63
CA GLN A 70 -6.89 0.23 -1.07
C GLN A 70 -7.88 0.31 0.07
N HIS A 71 -7.67 -0.49 1.09
CA HIS A 71 -8.53 -0.51 2.27
C HIS A 71 -8.11 0.55 3.30
N LEU A 72 -6.91 1.13 3.20
CA LEU A 72 -6.41 2.13 4.14
C LEU A 72 -7.31 3.36 4.30
N PRO A 73 -7.81 4.01 3.23
CA PRO A 73 -8.74 5.13 3.40
C PRO A 73 -9.98 4.74 4.23
N SER A 74 -10.56 3.57 3.93
CA SER A 74 -11.71 3.06 4.68
C SER A 74 -11.36 2.70 6.12
N MET A 75 -10.14 2.24 6.40
CA MET A 75 -9.68 1.91 7.74
C MET A 75 -9.39 3.17 8.57
N LEU A 76 -8.78 4.18 7.96
CA LEU A 76 -8.52 5.48 8.59
C LEU A 76 -9.80 6.20 8.97
N THR A 77 -10.90 5.99 8.22
CA THR A 77 -12.21 6.57 8.50
C THR A 77 -13.12 5.69 9.37
N ASN A 78 -12.68 4.51 9.81
CA ASN A 78 -13.52 3.57 10.57
C ASN A 78 -13.00 3.43 12.02
N PRO A 79 -13.77 3.86 13.03
CA PRO A 79 -13.36 3.82 14.44
C PRO A 79 -13.32 2.39 15.04
N PHE A 80 -13.85 1.37 14.35
CA PHE A 80 -13.93 0.00 14.84
C PHE A 80 -12.81 -0.92 14.34
N VAL A 81 -11.83 -0.37 13.63
CA VAL A 81 -10.73 -1.15 13.08
C VAL A 81 -9.75 -1.52 14.20
N MET A 82 -9.55 -2.83 14.41
CA MET A 82 -8.62 -3.36 15.43
C MET A 82 -7.14 -3.14 15.09
N THR A 83 -6.81 -2.93 13.82
CA THR A 83 -5.43 -2.72 13.35
C THR A 83 -5.17 -1.25 13.10
N ASP A 84 -4.08 -0.70 13.64
CA ASP A 84 -3.72 0.70 13.39
C ASP A 84 -3.40 0.92 11.90
N PRO A 85 -4.25 1.65 11.15
CA PRO A 85 -4.02 1.91 9.74
C PRO A 85 -2.75 2.74 9.49
N ARG A 86 -2.29 3.56 10.46
CA ARG A 86 -1.02 4.28 10.33
C ARG A 86 0.18 3.35 10.43
N SER A 87 0.08 2.29 11.24
CA SER A 87 1.12 1.26 11.33
C SER A 87 1.29 0.54 9.98
N ILE A 88 0.19 0.18 9.31
CA ILE A 88 0.21 -0.39 7.96
C ILE A 88 0.86 0.58 6.96
N LEU A 89 0.52 1.86 7.04
CA LEU A 89 1.07 2.89 6.18
C LEU A 89 2.58 3.07 6.40
N GLU A 90 3.05 3.07 7.65
CA GLU A 90 4.47 3.11 7.99
C GLU A 90 5.23 1.87 7.50
N ASP A 91 4.66 0.67 7.66
CA ASP A 91 5.28 -0.58 7.24
C ASP A 91 5.44 -0.64 5.72
N LEU A 92 4.40 -0.26 4.98
CA LEU A 92 4.46 -0.12 3.52
C LEU A 92 5.48 0.95 3.12
N SER A 93 5.45 2.12 3.78
CA SER A 93 6.42 3.18 3.54
C SER A 93 7.86 2.71 3.76
N LYS A 94 8.15 1.98 4.84
CA LYS A 94 9.49 1.43 5.12
C LYS A 94 9.90 0.36 4.10
N LYS A 95 8.99 -0.53 3.71
CA LYS A 95 9.24 -1.61 2.75
C LYS A 95 9.65 -1.07 1.38
N TYR A 96 8.96 -0.04 0.89
CA TYR A 96 9.18 0.51 -0.45
C TYR A 96 10.13 1.71 -0.48
N SER A 97 10.30 2.46 0.62
CA SER A 97 11.32 3.53 0.71
C SER A 97 12.75 2.97 0.70
N LYS A 98 12.98 1.78 1.25
CA LYS A 98 14.33 1.16 1.27
C LYS A 98 14.82 0.76 -0.12
N LYS A 99 13.94 0.51 -1.09
CA LYS A 99 14.36 0.15 -2.46
C LYS A 99 15.09 1.26 -3.20
N ARG A 100 14.94 2.53 -2.81
CA ARG A 100 15.64 3.65 -3.47
C ARG A 100 17.10 3.84 -3.02
N LYS A 101 17.57 3.22 -1.94
CA LYS A 101 18.94 3.41 -1.44
C LYS A 101 19.98 2.43 -1.99
N SER A 102 19.58 1.40 -2.72
CA SER A 102 20.50 0.40 -3.31
C SER A 102 20.69 0.62 -4.80
N LYS A 103 20.92 1.87 -5.22
CA LYS A 103 21.35 2.21 -6.58
C LYS A 103 22.33 3.36 -6.48
N ASN A 104 23.51 3.07 -5.94
CA ASN A 104 24.69 3.90 -6.08
C ASN A 104 25.88 2.99 -6.35
#